data_AF-A0A661I754-F1
#
_entry.id   AF-A0A661I754-F1
#
_cell.length_a   1.000
_cell.length_b   1.000
_cell.length_c   1.000
_cell.angle_alpha   90.00
_cell.angle_beta   90.00
_cell.angle_gamma   90.00
#
_symmetry.space_group_name_H-M   'P 1'
#
loop_
_entity.id
_entity.type
_entity.pdbx_description
1 polymer ?
#
loop_
_entity_poly.entity_id
_entity_poly.type
_entity_poly.pdbx_seq_one_letter_code
_entity_poly.pdbx_strand_id
1 'polypeptide(L)'
;MQQAFSRGMDGLILRPGNIFLNTDTGVSSPMNSNFALLMMRAYIDTGLAPDLDIVFEAVGVNQLAEAMVSVTLGQTNKTMLNLSNPNEISLKDYVEMLSEVTSKQIEIVPFDEWKERAIKPLKEGTPLFPLTLYFQDDTSEELMHFDTSLTQIELKKHGIYFNEDYKELFSNAFEKTFKDALGL
;
A
#
# COMPACT_ATOMS: atom_id res chain seq x y z
N MET A 1 1.91 -15.01 20.23
CA MET A 1 2.23 -13.76 20.96
C MET A 1 1.37 -13.55 22.20
N GLN A 2 0.04 -13.53 22.13
CA GLN A 2 -0.83 -13.35 23.32
C GLN A 2 -0.52 -14.34 24.45
N GLN A 3 -0.23 -15.60 24.12
CA GLN A 3 0.18 -16.62 25.11
C GLN A 3 1.54 -16.33 25.78
N ALA A 4 2.44 -15.61 25.10
CA ALA A 4 3.73 -15.22 25.68
C ALA A 4 3.54 -14.07 26.66
N PHE A 5 2.72 -13.07 26.29
CA PHE A 5 2.37 -11.96 27.19
C PHE A 5 1.66 -12.47 28.45
N SER A 6 0.71 -13.41 28.32
CA SER A 6 0.05 -14.03 29.49
C SER A 6 0.99 -14.85 30.39
N ARG A 7 2.20 -15.19 29.92
CA ARG A 7 3.23 -15.91 30.68
C ARG A 7 4.31 -14.99 31.23
N GLY A 8 4.10 -13.67 31.19
CA GLY A 8 5.00 -12.67 31.79
C GLY A 8 6.12 -12.18 30.87
N MET A 9 6.03 -12.45 29.55
CA MET A 9 6.94 -11.83 28.59
C MET A 9 6.44 -10.43 28.24
N ASP A 10 7.27 -9.42 28.47
CA ASP A 10 7.00 -8.06 28.00
C ASP A 10 7.22 -7.97 26.49
N GLY A 11 6.35 -7.23 25.81
CA GLY A 11 6.49 -6.98 24.38
C GLY A 11 5.38 -6.12 23.81
N LEU A 12 5.59 -5.73 22.56
CA LEU A 12 4.70 -4.85 21.81
C LEU A 12 4.48 -5.45 20.41
N ILE A 13 3.22 -5.56 20.01
CA ILE A 13 2.84 -6.01 18.67
C ILE A 13 2.61 -4.78 17.79
N LEU A 14 3.49 -4.55 16.83
CA LEU A 14 3.35 -3.49 15.84
C LEU A 14 2.83 -4.10 14.54
N ARG A 15 1.62 -3.73 14.13
CA ARG A 15 0.93 -4.27 12.95
C ARG A 15 0.99 -3.23 11.84
N PRO A 16 1.96 -3.30 10.91
CA PRO A 16 2.00 -2.37 9.79
C PRO A 16 0.80 -2.56 8.87
N GLY A 17 0.36 -1.45 8.28
CA GLY A 17 -0.50 -1.46 7.11
C GLY A 17 0.31 -1.69 5.83
N ASN A 18 -0.17 -1.15 4.72
CA ASN A 18 0.58 -1.14 3.48
C ASN A 18 1.87 -0.33 3.62
N ILE A 19 2.97 -0.92 3.16
CA ILE A 19 4.29 -0.30 3.22
C ILE A 19 4.61 0.28 1.84
N PHE A 20 4.78 1.59 1.81
CA PHE A 20 5.21 2.31 0.62
C PHE A 20 6.74 2.39 0.53
N LEU A 21 7.24 2.94 -0.57
CA LEU A 21 8.65 3.17 -0.77
C LEU A 21 9.26 4.10 0.31
N ASN A 22 10.59 4.19 0.33
CA ASN A 22 11.28 5.18 1.14
C ASN A 22 11.07 6.57 0.56
N THR A 23 10.30 7.43 1.23
CA THR A 23 9.82 8.71 0.66
C THR A 23 10.94 9.70 0.36
N ASP A 24 12.05 9.60 1.08
CA ASP A 24 13.20 10.48 0.93
C ASP A 24 14.02 10.08 -0.31
N THR A 25 14.29 8.79 -0.47
CA THR A 25 15.21 8.25 -1.49
C THR A 25 14.53 7.69 -2.73
N GLY A 26 13.24 7.35 -2.67
CA GLY A 26 12.53 6.60 -3.70
C GLY A 26 12.72 5.07 -3.63
N VAL A 27 13.68 4.56 -2.84
CA VAL A 27 13.99 3.12 -2.84
C VAL A 27 12.76 2.29 -2.45
N SER A 28 12.43 1.32 -3.31
CA SER A 28 11.29 0.42 -3.16
C SER A 28 11.70 -1.04 -3.33
N SER A 29 10.87 -1.97 -2.87
CA SER A 29 10.97 -3.37 -3.26
C SER A 29 10.86 -3.54 -4.77
N PRO A 30 11.46 -4.58 -5.37
CA PRO A 30 11.30 -4.89 -6.79
C PRO A 30 9.83 -4.97 -7.22
N MET A 31 9.52 -4.37 -8.38
CA MET A 31 8.17 -4.34 -8.97
C MET A 31 7.56 -5.74 -9.08
N ASN A 32 8.34 -6.74 -9.49
CA ASN A 32 7.88 -8.11 -9.74
C ASN A 32 7.56 -8.92 -8.47
N SER A 33 7.90 -8.42 -7.27
CA SER A 33 7.61 -9.10 -6.00
C SER A 33 6.67 -8.32 -5.10
N ASN A 34 6.17 -7.16 -5.54
CA ASN A 34 5.27 -6.31 -4.77
C ASN A 34 3.92 -6.23 -5.47
N PHE A 35 2.88 -6.75 -4.82
CA PHE A 35 1.52 -6.81 -5.36
C PHE A 35 0.97 -5.42 -5.74
N ALA A 36 1.13 -4.42 -4.88
CA ALA A 36 0.62 -3.07 -5.15
C ALA A 36 1.29 -2.44 -6.37
N LEU A 37 2.60 -2.67 -6.54
CA LEU A 37 3.34 -2.20 -7.70
C LEU A 37 2.94 -2.96 -8.98
N LEU A 38 2.72 -4.28 -8.91
CA LEU A 38 2.18 -5.06 -10.02
C LEU A 38 0.79 -4.57 -10.45
N MET A 39 -0.10 -4.27 -9.50
CA MET A 39 -1.43 -3.72 -9.80
C MET A 39 -1.34 -2.35 -10.48
N MET A 40 -0.47 -1.46 -9.98
CA MET A 40 -0.18 -0.18 -10.62
C MET A 40 0.29 -0.37 -12.07
N ARG A 41 1.25 -1.28 -12.29
CA ARG A 41 1.74 -1.62 -13.63
C ARG A 41 0.61 -2.15 -14.53
N ALA A 42 -0.26 -3.00 -14.01
CA ALA A 42 -1.38 -3.55 -14.77
C ALA A 42 -2.32 -2.44 -15.25
N TYR A 43 -2.65 -1.46 -14.41
CA TYR A 43 -3.50 -0.33 -14.81
C TYR A 43 -2.86 0.49 -15.92
N ILE A 44 -1.55 0.76 -15.82
CA ILE A 44 -0.77 1.52 -16.79
C ILE A 44 -0.62 0.80 -18.14
N ASP A 45 -0.37 -0.51 -18.11
CA ASP A 45 -0.09 -1.30 -19.31
C ASP A 45 -1.37 -1.65 -20.07
N THR A 46 -2.45 -1.92 -19.35
CA THR A 46 -3.73 -2.32 -19.96
C THR A 46 -4.63 -1.12 -20.27
N GLY A 47 -4.41 0.03 -19.59
CA GLY A 47 -5.33 1.16 -19.62
C GLY A 47 -6.65 0.88 -18.91
N LEU A 48 -6.70 -0.15 -18.05
CA LEU A 48 -7.91 -0.60 -17.35
C LEU A 48 -7.67 -0.75 -15.86
N ALA A 49 -8.58 -0.21 -15.05
CA ALA A 49 -8.68 -0.46 -13.61
C ALA A 49 -10.05 -1.09 -13.28
N PRO A 50 -10.14 -1.96 -12.27
CA PRO A 50 -11.40 -2.55 -11.86
C PRO A 50 -12.23 -1.54 -11.06
N ASP A 51 -13.55 -1.56 -11.22
CA ASP A 51 -14.49 -0.83 -10.39
C ASP A 51 -14.67 -1.58 -9.07
N LEU A 52 -13.89 -1.17 -8.07
CA LEU A 52 -13.91 -1.73 -6.73
C LEU A 52 -14.04 -0.59 -5.71
N ASP A 53 -14.93 -0.79 -4.74
CA ASP A 53 -15.07 0.10 -3.58
C ASP A 53 -13.96 -0.19 -2.57
N ILE A 54 -12.73 0.11 -2.99
CA ILE A 54 -11.52 -0.09 -2.20
C ILE A 54 -10.79 1.23 -1.99
N VAL A 55 -10.10 1.29 -0.87
CA VAL A 55 -9.27 2.41 -0.47
C VAL A 55 -7.80 2.03 -0.48
N PHE A 56 -6.95 3.00 -0.80
CA PHE A 56 -5.51 2.91 -0.66
C PHE A 56 -5.07 3.71 0.57
N GLU A 57 -4.45 3.01 1.49
CA GLU A 57 -3.61 3.57 2.55
C GLU A 57 -2.20 3.03 2.35
N ALA A 58 -1.20 3.80 2.74
CA ALA A 58 0.18 3.34 2.83
C ALA A 58 1.04 4.32 3.65
N VAL A 59 2.08 3.79 4.28
CA VAL A 59 3.08 4.56 5.03
C VAL A 59 4.46 4.36 4.40
N GLY A 60 5.23 5.44 4.23
CA GLY A 60 6.61 5.35 3.78
C GLY A 60 7.46 4.47 4.69
N VAL A 61 8.29 3.57 4.15
CA VAL A 61 9.06 2.62 4.97
C VAL A 61 10.00 3.30 5.97
N ASN A 62 10.53 4.48 5.64
CA ASN A 62 11.33 5.32 6.54
C ASN A 62 10.50 5.85 7.73
N GLN A 63 9.31 6.40 7.47
CA GLN A 63 8.39 6.88 8.51
C GLN A 63 7.91 5.72 9.39
N LEU A 64 7.60 4.57 8.80
CA LEU A 64 7.18 3.37 9.52
C LEU A 64 8.30 2.84 10.42
N ALA A 65 9.54 2.79 9.93
CA ALA A 65 10.69 2.36 10.73
C ALA A 65 10.95 3.31 11.91
N GLU A 66 10.87 4.63 11.68
CA GLU A 66 10.98 5.64 12.73
C GLU A 66 9.89 5.48 13.80
N ALA A 67 8.64 5.26 13.39
CA ALA A 67 7.52 4.98 14.26
C ALA A 67 7.76 3.74 15.12
N MET A 68 8.19 2.63 14.50
CA MET A 68 8.46 1.38 15.21
C MET A 68 9.55 1.54 16.26
N VAL A 69 10.66 2.21 15.91
CA VAL A 69 11.78 2.44 16.84
C VAL A 69 11.34 3.35 17.99
N SER A 70 10.68 4.46 17.68
CA SER A 70 10.32 5.46 18.69
C SER A 70 9.31 4.94 19.71
N VAL A 71 8.30 4.20 19.26
CA VAL A 71 7.34 3.58 20.19
C VAL A 71 8.01 2.47 21.01
N THR A 72 8.90 1.68 20.41
CA THR A 72 9.58 0.58 21.12
C THR A 72 10.55 1.09 22.19
N LEU A 73 11.27 2.19 21.91
CA LEU A 73 12.19 2.81 22.86
C LEU A 73 11.46 3.71 23.88
N GLY A 74 10.26 4.17 23.55
CA GLY A 74 9.41 4.97 24.40
C GLY A 74 8.73 4.19 25.52
N GLN A 75 8.17 4.91 26.49
CA GLN A 75 7.26 4.32 27.47
C GLN A 75 5.85 4.26 26.89
N THR A 76 5.39 3.06 26.56
CA THR A 76 4.02 2.81 26.13
C THR A 76 3.33 1.82 27.07
N ASN A 77 2.05 2.06 27.37
CA ASN A 77 1.21 1.11 28.10
C ASN A 77 0.40 0.20 27.15
N LYS A 78 0.74 0.22 25.87
CA LYS A 78 0.06 -0.55 24.83
C LYS A 78 0.80 -1.86 24.60
N THR A 79 0.04 -2.91 24.33
CA THR A 79 0.58 -4.22 23.94
C THR A 79 0.45 -4.46 22.44
N MET A 80 -0.34 -3.64 21.74
CA MET A 80 -0.56 -3.72 20.30
C MET A 80 -0.93 -2.36 19.72
N LEU A 81 -0.40 -2.06 18.53
CA LEU A 81 -0.70 -0.86 17.75
C LEU A 81 -0.82 -1.22 16.25
N ASN A 82 -1.83 -0.67 15.58
CA ASN A 82 -1.99 -0.76 14.12
C ASN A 82 -1.35 0.46 13.48
N LEU A 83 -0.27 0.26 12.72
CA LEU A 83 0.55 1.31 12.10
C LEU A 83 0.15 1.56 10.63
N SER A 84 -1.12 1.39 10.28
CA SER A 84 -1.68 1.85 9.00
C SER A 84 -1.78 3.38 8.97
N ASN A 85 -1.76 3.96 7.78
CA ASN A 85 -2.05 5.38 7.62
C ASN A 85 -3.53 5.63 7.96
N PRO A 86 -3.88 6.61 8.82
CA PRO A 86 -5.27 6.96 9.09
C PRO A 86 -5.93 7.67 7.90
N ASN A 87 -5.13 8.18 6.95
CA ASN A 87 -5.60 8.79 5.73
C ASN A 87 -5.66 7.76 4.63
N GLU A 88 -6.74 7.83 3.85
CA GLU A 88 -7.05 6.90 2.79
C GLU A 88 -7.49 7.69 1.55
N ILE A 89 -7.24 7.13 0.36
CA ILE A 89 -7.78 7.64 -0.90
C ILE A 89 -8.59 6.54 -1.59
N SER A 90 -9.61 6.90 -2.36
CA SER A 90 -10.36 5.90 -3.13
C SER A 90 -9.51 5.34 -4.28
N LEU A 91 -9.85 4.14 -4.77
CA LEU A 91 -9.26 3.60 -6.00
C LEU A 91 -9.42 4.57 -7.18
N LYS A 92 -10.55 5.27 -7.24
CA LYS A 92 -10.82 6.26 -8.28
C LYS A 92 -9.82 7.41 -8.21
N ASP A 93 -9.61 8.01 -7.04
CA ASP A 93 -8.64 9.09 -6.87
C ASP A 93 -7.20 8.61 -7.17
N TYR A 94 -6.87 7.39 -6.76
CA TYR A 94 -5.59 6.75 -7.08
C TYR A 94 -5.38 6.60 -8.59
N VAL A 95 -6.39 6.12 -9.33
CA VAL A 95 -6.35 5.97 -10.79
C VAL A 95 -6.27 7.34 -11.48
N GLU A 96 -7.01 8.34 -11.00
CA GLU A 96 -6.93 9.71 -11.51
C GLU A 96 -5.52 10.29 -11.36
N MET A 97 -4.92 10.18 -10.17
CA MET A 97 -3.52 10.60 -9.96
C MET A 97 -2.55 9.84 -10.86
N LEU A 98 -2.77 8.55 -11.06
CA LEU A 98 -1.93 7.73 -11.92
C LEU A 98 -2.02 8.18 -13.39
N SER A 99 -3.23 8.49 -13.87
CA SER A 99 -3.46 9.06 -15.18
C SER A 99 -2.80 10.44 -15.34
N GLU A 100 -2.87 11.29 -14.31
CA GLU A 100 -2.20 12.61 -14.33
C GLU A 100 -0.68 12.48 -14.49
N VAL A 101 -0.02 11.66 -13.66
CA VAL A 101 1.46 11.58 -13.67
C VAL A 101 2.01 10.81 -14.87
N THR A 102 1.27 9.85 -15.42
CA THR A 102 1.69 9.07 -16.59
C THR A 102 1.24 9.66 -17.91
N SER A 103 0.30 10.61 -17.90
CA SER A 103 -0.46 11.06 -19.09
C SER A 103 -1.17 9.93 -19.85
N LYS A 104 -1.40 8.77 -19.21
CA LYS A 104 -2.13 7.65 -19.79
C LYS A 104 -3.60 7.69 -19.41
N GLN A 105 -4.46 7.37 -20.36
CA GLN A 105 -5.88 7.14 -20.08
C GLN A 105 -6.08 5.77 -19.45
N ILE A 106 -6.71 5.74 -18.28
CA ILE A 106 -7.07 4.51 -17.57
C ILE A 106 -8.58 4.53 -17.39
N GLU A 107 -9.27 3.54 -17.95
CA GLU A 107 -10.71 3.37 -17.84
C GLU A 107 -11.04 2.48 -16.64
N ILE A 108 -11.97 2.92 -15.79
CA ILE A 108 -12.52 2.08 -14.71
C ILE A 108 -13.68 1.26 -15.28
N VAL A 109 -13.57 -0.06 -15.21
CA VAL A 109 -14.54 -1.02 -15.78
C VAL A 109 -14.99 -2.04 -14.72
N PRO A 110 -16.16 -2.69 -14.86
CA PRO A 110 -16.61 -3.71 -13.91
C PRO A 110 -15.54 -4.78 -13.63
N PHE A 111 -15.44 -5.25 -12.38
CA PHE A 111 -14.39 -6.18 -11.97
C PHE A 111 -14.26 -7.43 -12.86
N ASP A 112 -15.39 -8.05 -13.23
CA ASP A 112 -15.39 -9.22 -14.11
C ASP A 112 -14.82 -8.90 -15.50
N GLU A 113 -15.19 -7.74 -16.05
CA GLU A 113 -14.66 -7.27 -17.34
C GLU A 113 -13.16 -6.99 -17.25
N TRP A 114 -12.71 -6.34 -16.17
CA TRP A 114 -11.29 -6.12 -15.91
C TRP A 114 -10.53 -7.46 -15.81
N LYS A 115 -11.06 -8.45 -15.08
CA LYS A 115 -10.45 -9.78 -14.92
C LYS A 115 -10.30 -10.49 -16.28
N GLU A 116 -11.33 -10.43 -17.13
CA GLU A 116 -11.28 -10.99 -18.50
C GLU A 116 -10.25 -10.30 -19.40
N ARG A 117 -10.17 -8.96 -19.34
CA ARG A 117 -9.37 -8.16 -20.28
C ARG A 117 -7.92 -7.94 -19.86
N ALA A 118 -7.66 -7.83 -18.55
CA ALA A 118 -6.35 -7.48 -17.99
C ALA A 118 -5.61 -8.68 -17.40
N ILE A 119 -6.33 -9.63 -16.78
CA ILE A 119 -5.70 -10.71 -15.99
C ILE A 119 -5.65 -12.04 -16.74
N LYS A 120 -6.77 -12.54 -17.26
CA LYS A 120 -6.80 -13.82 -17.98
C LYS A 120 -5.86 -13.93 -19.19
N PRO A 121 -5.57 -12.86 -19.96
CA PRO A 121 -4.66 -12.95 -21.10
C PRO A 121 -3.17 -13.04 -20.71
N LEU A 122 -2.83 -12.83 -19.43
CA LEU A 122 -1.44 -12.84 -18.97
C LEU A 122 -0.80 -14.21 -19.17
N LYS A 123 0.42 -14.20 -19.71
CA LYS A 123 1.18 -15.42 -20.01
C LYS A 123 2.44 -15.49 -19.16
N GLU A 124 2.88 -16.71 -18.90
CA GLU A 124 4.15 -16.97 -18.24
C GLU A 124 5.29 -16.24 -18.97
N GLY A 125 6.17 -15.60 -18.20
CA GLY A 125 7.26 -14.76 -18.72
C GLY A 125 6.90 -13.29 -18.95
N THR A 126 5.63 -12.89 -18.82
CA THR A 126 5.27 -11.47 -18.80
C THR A 126 5.47 -10.88 -17.40
N PRO A 127 5.88 -9.59 -17.26
CA PRO A 127 6.10 -8.96 -15.95
C PRO A 127 4.89 -9.03 -15.02
N LEU A 128 3.67 -9.06 -15.58
CA LEU A 128 2.41 -9.09 -14.85
C LEU A 128 1.93 -10.49 -14.49
N PHE A 129 2.55 -11.55 -15.02
CA PHE A 129 2.11 -12.94 -14.79
C PHE A 129 1.88 -13.31 -13.31
N PRO A 130 2.67 -12.82 -12.33
CA PRO A 130 2.40 -13.11 -10.92
C PRO A 130 1.02 -12.66 -10.43
N LEU A 131 0.37 -11.68 -11.08
CA LEU A 131 -1.00 -11.26 -10.73
C LEU A 131 -2.02 -12.39 -10.90
N THR A 132 -1.78 -13.34 -11.81
CA THR A 132 -2.68 -14.47 -12.02
C THR A 132 -2.89 -15.30 -10.74
N LEU A 133 -1.91 -15.30 -9.82
CA LEU A 133 -1.99 -16.01 -8.54
C LEU A 133 -2.99 -15.37 -7.56
N TYR A 134 -3.22 -14.06 -7.66
CA TYR A 134 -4.09 -13.32 -6.76
C TYR A 134 -5.56 -13.36 -7.18
N PHE A 135 -5.84 -13.73 -8.42
CA PHE A 135 -7.19 -13.72 -9.00
C PHE A 135 -7.66 -15.12 -9.44
N GLN A 136 -7.08 -16.18 -8.86
CA GLN A 136 -7.46 -17.58 -9.16
C GLN A 136 -8.86 -17.92 -8.66
N ASP A 137 -9.25 -17.38 -7.51
CA ASP A 137 -10.55 -17.60 -6.88
C ASP A 137 -11.42 -16.33 -6.96
N ASP A 138 -12.76 -16.50 -6.94
CA ASP A 138 -13.74 -15.40 -6.91
C ASP A 138 -14.00 -14.88 -5.48
N THR A 139 -13.04 -15.07 -4.57
CA THR A 139 -13.17 -14.57 -3.21
C THR A 139 -12.88 -13.07 -3.20
N SER A 140 -13.94 -12.27 -3.10
CA SER A 140 -13.83 -10.88 -2.68
C SER A 140 -13.30 -10.88 -1.25
N GLU A 141 -12.00 -10.65 -1.07
CA GLU A 141 -11.47 -10.32 0.25
C GLU A 141 -12.01 -8.95 0.63
N GLU A 142 -12.85 -8.88 1.67
CA GLU A 142 -13.18 -7.61 2.29
C GLU A 142 -11.88 -6.94 2.73
N LEU A 143 -11.65 -5.70 2.29
CA LEU A 143 -10.53 -4.93 2.80
C LEU A 143 -10.72 -4.73 4.30
N MET A 144 -9.75 -5.22 5.08
CA MET A 144 -9.74 -5.02 6.51
C MET A 144 -9.37 -3.57 6.83
N HIS A 145 -10.34 -2.79 7.27
CA HIS A 145 -10.08 -1.49 7.89
C HIS A 145 -9.72 -1.68 9.37
N PHE A 146 -8.57 -1.15 9.79
CA PHE A 146 -8.09 -1.25 11.16
C PHE A 146 -8.24 0.08 11.89
N ASP A 147 -8.81 0.06 13.10
CA ASP A 147 -8.80 1.25 13.96
C ASP A 147 -7.35 1.63 14.32
N THR A 148 -6.97 2.86 13.97
CA THR A 148 -5.65 3.44 14.23
C THR A 148 -5.67 4.53 15.30
N SER A 149 -6.82 4.82 15.93
CA SER A 149 -6.98 5.95 16.86
C SER A 149 -5.97 5.94 18.01
N LEU A 150 -5.72 4.76 18.60
CA LEU A 150 -4.73 4.62 19.68
C LEU A 150 -3.30 4.79 19.18
N THR A 151 -3.00 4.33 17.97
CA THR A 151 -1.70 4.54 17.33
C THR A 151 -1.44 6.02 17.12
N GLN A 152 -2.42 6.77 16.61
CA GLN A 152 -2.25 8.21 16.35
C GLN A 152 -1.96 8.99 17.65
N ILE A 153 -2.63 8.64 18.75
CA ILE A 153 -2.32 9.22 20.06
C ILE A 153 -0.89 8.88 20.50
N GLU A 154 -0.46 7.64 20.28
CA GLU A 154 0.86 7.19 20.70
C GLU A 154 1.97 7.84 19.87
N LEU A 155 1.86 7.86 18.54
CA LEU A 155 2.84 8.46 17.64
C LEU A 155 3.00 9.96 17.90
N LYS A 156 1.90 10.68 18.20
CA LYS A 156 1.95 12.10 18.56
C LYS A 156 2.80 12.39 19.78
N LYS A 157 2.89 11.49 20.76
CA LYS A 157 3.77 11.66 21.94
C LYS A 157 5.25 11.67 21.55
N HIS A 158 5.58 11.01 20.44
CA HIS A 158 6.93 10.92 19.90
C HIS A 158 7.18 11.95 18.78
N GLY A 159 6.22 12.83 18.50
CA GLY A 159 6.34 13.82 17.42
C GLY A 159 6.26 13.22 16.02
N ILE A 160 5.71 12.01 15.88
CA ILE A 160 5.63 11.29 14.60
C ILE A 160 4.26 11.49 13.97
N TYR A 161 4.27 11.81 12.68
CA TYR A 161 3.08 12.02 11.86
C TYR A 161 3.28 11.29 10.53
N PHE A 162 2.28 10.53 10.10
CA PHE A 162 2.27 9.94 8.77
C PHE A 162 1.80 10.96 7.74
N ASN A 163 2.24 10.79 6.50
CA ASN A 163 1.88 11.69 5.41
C ASN A 163 0.37 11.68 5.16
N GLU A 164 -0.21 12.85 4.97
CA GLU A 164 -1.63 13.05 4.65
C GLU A 164 -1.81 13.40 3.16
N ASP A 165 -0.81 14.02 2.52
CA ASP A 165 -0.85 14.39 1.11
C ASP A 165 -0.36 13.24 0.22
N TYR A 166 -1.31 12.37 -0.16
CA TYR A 166 -1.04 11.29 -1.10
C TYR A 166 -0.70 11.78 -2.52
N LYS A 167 -1.16 12.97 -2.92
CA LYS A 167 -0.88 13.48 -4.27
C LYS A 167 0.57 13.89 -4.40
N GLU A 168 1.09 14.64 -3.43
CA GLU A 168 2.51 14.98 -3.37
C GLU A 168 3.37 13.72 -3.21
N LEU A 169 2.99 12.83 -2.30
CA LEU A 169 3.71 11.57 -2.07
C LEU A 169 3.81 10.73 -3.35
N PHE A 170 2.69 10.56 -4.05
CA PHE A 170 2.62 9.77 -5.27
C PHE A 170 3.39 10.41 -6.42
N SER A 171 3.27 11.73 -6.61
CA SER A 171 3.99 12.46 -7.65
C SER A 171 5.51 12.36 -7.45
N ASN A 172 5.97 12.54 -6.21
CA ASN A 172 7.39 12.41 -5.87
C ASN A 172 7.90 10.97 -6.06
N ALA A 173 7.11 9.97 -5.65
CA ALA A 173 7.41 8.56 -5.85
C ALA A 173 7.49 8.18 -7.33
N PHE A 174 6.59 8.73 -8.14
CA PHE A 174 6.57 8.50 -9.57
C PHE A 174 7.86 8.99 -10.23
N GLU A 175 8.24 10.25 -10.02
CA GLU A 175 9.43 10.84 -10.61
C GLU A 175 10.73 10.19 -10.11
N LYS A 176 10.83 9.85 -8.82
CA LYS A 176 12.06 9.27 -8.26
C LYS A 176 12.27 7.80 -8.62
N THR A 177 11.20 7.06 -8.95
CA THR A 177 11.26 5.60 -8.93
C THR A 177 10.37 4.93 -9.95
N PHE A 178 9.07 5.23 -9.96
CA PHE A 178 8.16 4.45 -10.79
C PHE A 178 8.35 4.73 -12.27
N LYS A 179 8.65 5.97 -12.67
CA LYS A 179 8.89 6.33 -14.07
C LYS A 179 9.95 5.43 -14.73
N ASP A 180 11.14 5.35 -14.12
CA ASP A 180 12.23 4.50 -14.60
C ASP A 180 11.86 3.02 -14.53
N ALA A 181 11.26 2.57 -13.42
CA ALA A 181 10.85 1.17 -13.24
C ALA A 181 9.76 0.74 -14.23
N LEU A 182 8.98 1.69 -14.73
CA LEU A 182 7.91 1.48 -15.69
C LEU A 182 8.37 1.65 -17.14
N GLY A 183 9.53 2.29 -17.37
CA GLY A 183 10.05 2.62 -18.69
C GLY A 183 9.26 3.74 -19.36
N LEU A 184 8.87 4.77 -18.60
CA LEU A 184 8.10 5.94 -19.04
C LEU A 184 8.93 7.22 -19.10
#